data_AF-A0A8T5ETJ5-F1
#
_entry.id   AF-A0A8T5ETJ5-F1
#
_cell.length_a   1.000
_cell.length_b   1.000
_cell.length_c   1.000
_cell.angle_alpha   90.00
_cell.angle_beta   90.00
_cell.angle_gamma   90.00
#
_symmetry.space_group_name_H-M   'P 1'
#
loop_
_entity.id
_entity.type
_entity.pdbx_description
1 polymer ?
#
loop_
_entity_poly.entity_id
_entity_poly.type
_entity_poly.pdbx_seq_one_letter_code
_entity_poly.pdbx_strand_id
1 'polypeptide(L)'
;MKSQRWTMILVFSLILSGCITETIPDLDGDGIEDSEDNDRDGDGWDNLLEINCTTNPDDALDLPSDLDGDNICDLLDDDADGDGWSNDLEIDCLSSAYNSSINPSDLDGDGICNYLDEDIDGDKLPNNWEYERNFDP
;
A
#
# COMPACT_ATOMS: atom_id res chain seq x y z
N MET A 1 63.55 19.96 -33.85
CA MET A 1 62.13 20.36 -34.02
C MET A 1 61.43 19.38 -34.96
N LYS A 2 60.79 18.32 -34.43
CA LYS A 2 59.76 17.47 -35.09
C LYS A 2 59.58 16.20 -34.25
N SER A 3 58.80 16.27 -33.18
CA SER A 3 58.41 15.06 -32.42
C SER A 3 57.14 15.22 -31.58
N GLN A 4 56.58 16.42 -31.43
CA GLN A 4 55.34 16.62 -30.64
C GLN A 4 54.02 16.49 -31.42
N ARG A 5 54.05 16.11 -32.71
CA ARG A 5 52.82 16.08 -33.54
C ARG A 5 52.11 14.73 -33.59
N TRP A 6 52.76 13.65 -33.18
CA TRP A 6 52.19 12.30 -33.28
C TRP A 6 51.59 11.80 -31.96
N THR A 7 52.07 12.29 -30.82
CA THR A 7 51.56 11.91 -29.48
C THR A 7 50.16 12.49 -29.21
N MET A 8 49.85 13.68 -29.73
CA MET A 8 48.51 14.30 -29.57
C MET A 8 47.41 13.58 -30.36
N ILE A 9 47.76 12.89 -31.46
CA ILE A 9 46.77 12.18 -32.30
C ILE A 9 46.35 10.86 -31.62
N LEU A 10 47.29 10.17 -30.96
CA LEU A 10 47.02 8.94 -30.22
C LEU A 10 46.20 9.17 -28.95
N VAL A 11 46.38 10.30 -28.27
CA VAL A 11 45.59 10.66 -27.08
C VAL A 11 44.15 11.04 -27.47
N PHE A 12 43.93 11.68 -28.61
CA PHE A 12 42.59 12.03 -29.08
C PHE A 12 41.79 10.81 -29.58
N SER A 13 42.47 9.78 -30.11
CA SER A 13 41.84 8.54 -30.57
C SER A 13 41.37 7.61 -29.45
N LEU A 14 41.95 7.73 -28.24
CA LEU A 14 41.58 6.92 -27.07
C LEU A 14 40.35 7.46 -26.32
N ILE A 15 39.90 8.68 -26.62
CA ILE A 15 38.73 9.32 -25.98
C ILE A 15 37.43 8.96 -26.72
N LEU A 16 37.51 8.51 -27.98
CA LEU A 16 36.34 8.04 -28.75
C LEU A 16 36.01 6.54 -28.56
N SER A 17 36.79 5.81 -27.76
CA SER A 17 36.50 4.40 -27.42
C SER A 17 35.69 4.25 -26.12
N GLY A 18 35.30 5.36 -25.49
CA GLY A 18 34.30 5.34 -24.42
C GLY A 18 32.93 4.99 -25.02
N CYS A 19 32.40 3.83 -24.62
CA CYS A 19 31.12 3.28 -25.06
C CYS A 19 30.02 4.34 -25.15
N ILE A 20 29.48 4.53 -26.34
CA ILE A 20 28.12 5.05 -26.53
C ILE A 20 27.22 3.82 -26.62
N THR A 21 27.10 3.10 -25.51
CA THR A 21 25.94 2.25 -25.29
C THR A 21 24.94 3.16 -24.58
N GLU A 22 23.73 3.30 -25.11
CA GLU A 22 22.69 3.99 -24.35
C GLU A 22 22.62 3.32 -22.97
N THR A 23 22.70 4.12 -21.92
CA THR A 23 22.55 3.61 -20.56
C THR A 23 21.18 2.97 -20.48
N ILE A 24 21.11 1.76 -19.92
CA ILE A 24 19.83 1.12 -19.66
C ILE A 24 19.03 2.06 -18.74
N PRO A 25 17.74 2.32 -19.01
CA PRO A 25 16.90 3.11 -18.12
C PRO A 25 16.91 2.55 -16.69
N ASP A 26 17.03 3.48 -15.74
CA ASP A 26 17.19 3.27 -14.30
C ASP A 26 16.68 4.56 -13.66
N LEU A 27 15.37 4.61 -13.43
CA LEU A 27 14.61 5.82 -13.12
C LEU A 27 14.92 6.35 -11.71
N ASP A 28 15.09 5.45 -10.73
CA ASP A 28 15.42 5.80 -9.34
C ASP A 28 16.94 5.81 -9.06
N GLY A 29 17.74 5.18 -9.91
CA GLY A 29 19.20 5.16 -9.83
C GLY A 29 19.75 4.12 -8.84
N ASP A 30 19.00 3.08 -8.48
CA ASP A 30 19.43 2.04 -7.55
C ASP A 30 20.35 0.99 -8.18
N GLY A 31 20.45 0.99 -9.52
CA GLY A 31 21.28 0.10 -10.31
C GLY A 31 20.60 -1.18 -10.82
N ILE A 32 19.27 -1.30 -10.64
CA ILE A 32 18.39 -2.24 -11.32
C ILE A 32 17.84 -1.55 -12.58
N GLU A 33 17.65 -2.29 -13.67
CA GLU A 33 17.06 -1.70 -14.87
C GLU A 33 15.54 -1.58 -14.75
N ASP A 34 14.93 -0.52 -15.30
CA ASP A 34 13.47 -0.25 -15.21
C ASP A 34 12.56 -1.43 -15.61
N SER A 35 13.06 -2.35 -16.46
CA SER A 35 12.35 -3.55 -16.91
C SER A 35 12.45 -4.74 -15.96
N GLU A 36 13.43 -4.75 -15.06
CA GLU A 36 13.63 -5.76 -14.02
C GLU A 36 13.38 -5.21 -12.61
N ASP A 37 13.10 -3.91 -12.50
CA ASP A 37 12.76 -3.23 -11.25
C ASP A 37 11.27 -3.37 -10.91
N ASN A 38 11.00 -3.68 -9.64
CA ASN A 38 9.65 -3.79 -9.11
C ASN A 38 9.17 -2.49 -8.45
N ASP A 39 10.03 -1.51 -8.20
CA ASP A 39 9.73 -0.19 -7.62
C ASP A 39 10.51 0.85 -8.43
N ARG A 40 10.03 1.13 -9.65
CA ARG A 40 10.85 1.76 -10.70
C ARG A 40 11.22 3.20 -10.34
N ASP A 41 10.38 3.90 -9.60
CA ASP A 41 10.63 5.28 -9.20
C ASP A 41 11.16 5.42 -7.77
N GLY A 42 11.29 4.30 -7.04
CA GLY A 42 11.99 4.20 -5.76
C GLY A 42 11.22 4.86 -4.61
N ASP A 43 9.89 4.89 -4.68
CA ASP A 43 9.05 5.52 -3.67
C ASP A 43 8.59 4.56 -2.55
N GLY A 44 8.87 3.26 -2.74
CA GLY A 44 8.57 2.19 -1.81
C GLY A 44 7.32 1.39 -2.15
N TRP A 45 6.61 1.71 -3.23
CA TRP A 45 5.47 0.95 -3.73
C TRP A 45 5.86 0.05 -4.92
N ASP A 46 5.25 -1.14 -4.96
CA ASP A 46 5.47 -2.05 -6.09
C ASP A 46 4.70 -1.54 -7.33
N ASN A 47 5.38 -1.51 -8.47
CA ASN A 47 4.86 -1.07 -9.76
C ASN A 47 3.48 -1.69 -10.10
N LEU A 48 3.28 -2.98 -9.80
CA LEU A 48 2.00 -3.66 -10.06
C LEU A 48 0.93 -3.22 -9.05
N LEU A 49 1.32 -2.99 -7.80
CA LEU A 49 0.42 -2.50 -6.78
C LEU A 49 -0.06 -1.09 -7.11
N GLU A 50 0.84 -0.19 -7.49
CA GLU A 50 0.49 1.17 -7.95
C GLU A 50 -0.52 1.17 -9.10
N ILE A 51 -0.28 0.34 -10.13
CA ILE A 51 -1.23 0.18 -11.25
C ILE A 51 -2.62 -0.24 -10.74
N ASN A 52 -2.68 -1.18 -9.78
CA ASN A 52 -3.95 -1.63 -9.21
C ASN A 52 -4.59 -0.57 -8.30
N CYS A 53 -3.77 0.27 -7.66
CA CYS A 53 -4.15 1.39 -6.81
C CYS A 53 -4.39 2.69 -7.59
N THR A 54 -4.32 2.63 -8.92
CA THR A 54 -4.57 3.74 -9.86
C THR A 54 -3.56 4.90 -9.79
N THR A 55 -2.34 4.61 -9.35
CA THR A 55 -1.21 5.54 -9.37
C THR A 55 -0.19 5.21 -10.45
N ASN A 56 0.78 6.09 -10.65
CA ASN A 56 1.75 6.02 -11.73
C ASN A 56 3.12 5.47 -11.25
N PRO A 57 3.52 4.25 -11.69
CA PRO A 57 4.77 3.60 -11.31
C PRO A 57 6.03 4.16 -11.99
N ASP A 58 5.97 5.43 -12.36
CA ASP A 58 7.03 6.22 -12.99
C ASP A 58 7.11 7.63 -12.35
N ASP A 59 6.38 7.88 -11.27
CA ASP A 59 6.29 9.17 -10.57
C ASP A 59 6.19 8.99 -9.07
N ALA A 60 7.35 9.04 -8.39
CA ALA A 60 7.52 8.87 -6.94
C ALA A 60 6.73 9.85 -6.03
N LEU A 61 5.92 10.75 -6.61
CA LEU A 61 5.01 11.64 -5.89
C LEU A 61 3.54 11.20 -6.00
N ASP A 62 3.23 10.27 -6.91
CA ASP A 62 1.90 9.70 -7.12
C ASP A 62 1.74 8.44 -6.27
N LEU A 63 1.65 8.61 -4.96
CA LEU A 63 1.58 7.51 -4.00
C LEU A 63 0.15 6.97 -3.85
N PRO A 64 -0.03 5.64 -3.73
CA PRO A 64 -1.29 5.06 -3.29
C PRO A 64 -1.76 5.62 -1.93
N SER A 65 -3.08 5.66 -1.73
CA SER A 65 -3.67 5.94 -0.41
C SER A 65 -3.51 4.71 0.47
N ASP A 66 -2.96 4.88 1.67
CA ASP A 66 -2.65 3.82 2.63
C ASP A 66 -2.83 4.40 4.04
N LEU A 67 -4.05 4.29 4.55
CA LEU A 67 -4.49 4.99 5.74
C LEU A 67 -3.94 4.36 7.03
N ASP A 68 -3.72 3.04 7.04
CA ASP A 68 -3.19 2.31 8.19
C ASP A 68 -1.66 2.07 8.10
N GLY A 69 -1.08 2.20 6.91
CA GLY A 69 0.35 2.13 6.65
C GLY A 69 0.90 0.70 6.52
N ASP A 70 0.08 -0.25 6.09
CA ASP A 70 0.47 -1.66 5.94
C ASP A 70 1.05 -2.02 4.55
N ASN A 71 1.15 -1.04 3.65
CA ASN A 71 1.53 -1.15 2.25
C ASN A 71 0.53 -1.91 1.36
N ILE A 72 -0.75 -1.96 1.74
CA ILE A 72 -1.88 -2.26 0.88
C ILE A 72 -2.66 -0.97 0.73
N CYS A 73 -2.95 -0.57 -0.50
CA CYS A 73 -3.70 0.67 -0.67
C CYS A 73 -5.15 0.51 -0.22
N ASP A 74 -5.76 1.57 0.30
CA ASP A 74 -7.15 1.62 0.79
C ASP A 74 -8.18 1.05 -0.20
N LEU A 75 -7.87 1.04 -1.50
CA LEU A 75 -8.72 0.50 -2.56
C LEU A 75 -8.75 -1.03 -2.58
N LEU A 76 -7.67 -1.68 -2.14
CA LEU A 76 -7.47 -3.13 -2.16
C LEU A 76 -7.41 -3.73 -0.75
N ASP A 77 -7.40 -2.88 0.28
CA ASP A 77 -7.38 -3.28 1.66
C ASP A 77 -8.79 -3.65 2.17
N ASP A 78 -8.86 -4.76 2.90
CA ASP A 78 -10.08 -5.24 3.54
C ASP A 78 -10.35 -4.54 4.89
N ASP A 79 -9.34 -3.90 5.50
CA ASP A 79 -9.41 -3.16 6.78
C ASP A 79 -8.62 -1.84 6.67
N ALA A 80 -9.17 -0.88 5.92
CA ALA A 80 -8.40 0.26 5.43
C ALA A 80 -7.93 1.22 6.53
N ASP A 81 -8.47 1.17 7.74
CA ASP A 81 -7.99 1.98 8.86
C ASP A 81 -7.26 1.21 9.96
N GLY A 82 -7.14 -0.12 9.79
CA GLY A 82 -6.35 -1.01 10.62
C GLY A 82 -6.87 -1.14 12.05
N ASP A 83 -8.18 -0.96 12.28
CA ASP A 83 -8.78 -1.08 13.62
C ASP A 83 -9.21 -2.50 14.00
N GLY A 84 -9.09 -3.44 13.05
CA GLY A 84 -9.36 -4.86 13.21
C GLY A 84 -10.76 -5.28 12.76
N TRP A 85 -11.57 -4.35 12.23
CA TRP A 85 -12.86 -4.63 11.63
C TRP A 85 -12.81 -4.43 10.12
N SER A 86 -13.24 -5.44 9.35
CA SER A 86 -13.21 -5.31 7.90
C SER A 86 -14.17 -4.21 7.42
N ASN A 87 -13.78 -3.47 6.39
CA ASN A 87 -14.54 -2.40 5.73
C ASN A 87 -16.03 -2.76 5.50
N ASP A 88 -16.30 -3.98 5.00
CA ASP A 88 -17.66 -4.48 4.77
C ASP A 88 -18.48 -4.62 6.06
N LEU A 89 -17.85 -5.16 7.11
CA LEU A 89 -18.49 -5.37 8.41
C LEU A 89 -18.76 -4.04 9.10
N GLU A 90 -17.85 -3.08 8.97
CA GLU A 90 -18.03 -1.74 9.47
C GLU A 90 -19.22 -1.01 8.84
N ILE A 91 -19.39 -1.12 7.53
CA ILE A 91 -20.57 -0.58 6.83
C ILE A 91 -21.85 -1.21 7.39
N ASP A 92 -21.87 -2.52 7.57
CA ASP A 92 -23.03 -3.24 8.12
C ASP A 92 -23.29 -2.88 9.60
N CYS A 93 -22.23 -2.58 10.36
CA CYS A 93 -22.27 -2.19 11.77
C CYS A 93 -22.45 -0.68 12.00
N LEU A 94 -22.63 0.10 10.93
CA LEU A 94 -22.81 1.55 10.96
C LEU A 94 -21.61 2.31 11.56
N SER A 95 -20.41 1.75 11.44
CA SER A 95 -19.13 2.36 11.80
C SER A 95 -18.43 2.91 10.55
N SER A 96 -17.10 3.10 10.57
CA SER A 96 -16.39 3.83 9.52
C SER A 96 -15.11 3.12 9.08
N ALA A 97 -15.16 2.48 7.91
CA ALA A 97 -14.05 1.91 7.11
C ALA A 97 -12.82 2.78 6.84
N TYR A 98 -12.79 4.02 7.33
CA TYR A 98 -11.74 5.00 7.05
C TYR A 98 -11.45 5.87 8.29
N ASN A 99 -11.79 5.41 9.49
CA ASN A 99 -11.52 6.09 10.75
C ASN A 99 -11.50 5.12 11.93
N SER A 100 -10.30 4.68 12.29
CA SER A 100 -10.03 3.72 13.37
C SER A 100 -10.46 4.14 14.78
N SER A 101 -10.93 5.38 14.95
CA SER A 101 -11.55 5.85 16.19
C SER A 101 -13.06 5.62 16.25
N ILE A 102 -13.67 5.12 15.18
CA ILE A 102 -15.09 4.85 15.05
C ILE A 102 -15.26 3.38 14.64
N ASN A 103 -14.98 2.47 15.58
CA ASN A 103 -15.19 1.02 15.43
C ASN A 103 -16.62 0.60 15.74
N PRO A 104 -17.04 -0.59 15.26
CA PRO A 104 -18.18 -1.32 15.77
C PRO A 104 -18.09 -1.58 17.29
N SER A 105 -19.24 -1.55 17.97
CA SER A 105 -19.34 -2.04 19.35
C SER A 105 -19.55 -3.56 19.35
N ASP A 106 -18.81 -4.27 20.19
CA ASP A 106 -18.85 -5.73 20.37
C ASP A 106 -18.70 -6.01 21.87
N LEU A 107 -19.79 -6.38 22.54
CA LEU A 107 -19.84 -6.46 24.01
C LEU A 107 -19.28 -7.80 24.52
N ASP A 108 -19.56 -8.90 23.84
CA ASP A 108 -19.09 -10.24 24.23
C ASP A 108 -17.77 -10.64 23.56
N GLY A 109 -17.37 -9.92 22.51
CA GLY A 109 -16.10 -10.09 21.82
C GLY A 109 -16.10 -11.26 20.82
N ASP A 110 -17.25 -11.66 20.30
CA ASP A 110 -17.36 -12.79 19.37
C ASP A 110 -17.07 -12.42 17.89
N GLY A 111 -16.87 -11.12 17.61
CA GLY A 111 -16.60 -10.58 16.28
C GLY A 111 -17.86 -10.21 15.49
N ILE A 112 -19.04 -10.29 16.10
CA ILE A 112 -20.29 -9.74 15.57
C ILE A 112 -20.60 -8.47 16.37
N CYS A 113 -20.78 -7.36 15.67
CA CYS A 113 -21.12 -6.12 16.36
C CYS A 113 -22.52 -6.20 16.98
N ASN A 114 -22.73 -5.48 18.08
CA ASN A 114 -23.98 -5.43 18.84
C ASN A 114 -25.22 -5.11 17.97
N TYR A 115 -25.03 -4.44 16.83
CA TYR A 115 -26.12 -4.14 15.90
C TYR A 115 -26.64 -5.37 15.14
N LEU A 116 -25.77 -6.35 14.87
CA LEU A 116 -26.07 -7.56 14.11
C LEU A 116 -26.16 -8.82 14.99
N ASP A 117 -25.76 -8.72 16.24
CA ASP A 117 -25.71 -9.83 17.18
C ASP A 117 -27.09 -10.16 17.78
N GLU A 118 -27.37 -11.46 17.93
CA GLU A 118 -28.58 -12.00 18.56
C GLU A 118 -28.40 -12.29 20.06
N ASP A 119 -27.17 -12.28 20.60
CA ASP A 119 -26.77 -12.65 21.97
C ASP A 119 -25.65 -11.72 22.48
N ILE A 120 -25.95 -10.42 22.63
CA ILE A 120 -24.97 -9.32 22.74
C ILE A 120 -24.01 -9.47 23.94
N ASP A 121 -24.40 -10.14 25.02
CA ASP A 121 -23.54 -10.40 26.19
C ASP A 121 -22.93 -11.81 26.23
N GLY A 122 -23.23 -12.65 25.23
CA GLY A 122 -22.69 -14.00 25.07
C GLY A 122 -23.13 -15.00 26.15
N ASP A 123 -24.24 -14.75 26.87
CA ASP A 123 -24.73 -15.63 27.94
C ASP A 123 -25.58 -16.81 27.44
N LYS A 124 -25.87 -16.84 26.12
CA LYS A 124 -26.69 -17.82 25.38
C LYS A 124 -28.18 -17.64 25.56
N LEU A 125 -28.62 -16.44 25.90
CA LEU A 125 -30.01 -16.03 25.93
C LEU A 125 -30.21 -14.97 24.84
N PRO A 126 -31.06 -15.21 23.83
CA PRO A 126 -31.23 -14.23 22.77
C PRO A 126 -31.75 -12.88 23.30
N ASN A 127 -31.23 -11.78 22.76
CA ASN A 127 -31.58 -10.41 23.14
C ASN A 127 -33.10 -10.19 23.23
N ASN A 128 -33.84 -10.74 22.25
CA ASN A 128 -35.30 -10.61 22.20
C ASN A 128 -36.00 -11.24 23.41
N TRP A 129 -35.47 -12.35 23.92
CA TRP A 129 -36.00 -13.08 25.06
C TRP A 129 -35.75 -12.30 26.37
N GLU A 130 -34.61 -11.63 26.45
CA GLU A 130 -34.18 -10.81 27.59
C GLU A 130 -34.94 -9.50 27.70
N TYR A 131 -35.05 -8.76 26.58
CA TYR A 131 -35.85 -7.54 26.51
C TYR A 131 -37.31 -7.80 26.92
N GLU A 132 -37.90 -8.92 26.50
CA GLU A 132 -39.25 -9.32 26.91
C GLU A 132 -39.40 -9.57 28.42
N ARG A 133 -38.29 -9.84 29.11
CA ARG A 133 -38.24 -10.25 30.52
C ARG A 133 -37.53 -9.24 31.42
N ASN A 134 -37.17 -8.07 30.89
CA ASN A 134 -36.45 -7.03 31.62
C ASN A 134 -35.07 -7.50 32.14
N PHE A 135 -34.40 -8.37 31.39
CA PHE A 135 -32.97 -8.64 31.54
C PHE A 135 -32.16 -7.64 30.71
N ASP A 136 -30.87 -7.54 31.04
CA ASP A 136 -29.89 -6.70 30.36
C ASP A 136 -29.12 -7.63 29.41
N PRO A 137 -29.28 -7.48 28.08
CA PRO A 137 -28.51 -8.22 27.09
C PRO A 137 -27.12 -7.62 26.88
#